data_AF-A0A3D6EUX1-F1
#
_entry.id   AF-A0A3D6EUX1-F1
#
_cell.length_a   1.000
_cell.length_b   1.000
_cell.length_c   1.000
_cell.angle_alpha   90.00
_cell.angle_beta   90.00
_cell.angle_gamma   90.00
#
_symmetry.space_group_name_H-M   'P 1'
#
loop_
_entity.id
_entity.type
_entity.pdbx_description
1 polymer ?
#
loop_
_entity_poly.entity_id
_entity_poly.type
_entity_poly.pdbx_seq_one_letter_code
_entity_poly.pdbx_strand_id
1 'polypeptide(L)'
;MKKFTTILFICTGIITFGQPVNKHITEANVTRVIKTLAADDMMGRSATRPEHIDKAAAFIANEFKTIGLAPLQGLKTFRQEFKKDMIAPQTLEVVINGQKIPSENALLVTENTSVNLTKNVGVIVIPYDTAIKNTR
;
A
#
# COMPACT_ATOMS: atom_id res chain seq x y z
N MET A 1 -3.74 -9.86 -63.55
CA MET A 1 -4.66 -9.57 -62.42
C MET A 1 -4.09 -10.01 -61.07
N LYS A 2 -3.62 -11.26 -60.90
CA LYS A 2 -3.06 -11.76 -59.61
C LYS A 2 -1.87 -10.96 -59.04
N LYS A 3 -0.93 -10.51 -59.90
CA LYS A 3 0.24 -9.70 -59.47
C LYS A 3 -0.14 -8.31 -58.93
N PHE A 4 -1.25 -7.74 -59.39
CA PHE A 4 -1.73 -6.43 -58.93
C PHE A 4 -2.37 -6.52 -57.54
N THR A 5 -3.08 -7.63 -57.27
CA THR A 5 -3.67 -7.91 -55.95
C THR A 5 -2.59 -8.16 -54.89
N THR A 6 -1.47 -8.80 -55.24
CA THR A 6 -0.35 -9.02 -54.32
C THR A 6 0.36 -7.72 -53.92
N ILE A 7 0.51 -6.76 -54.85
CA ILE A 7 1.14 -5.46 -54.57
C ILE A 7 0.27 -4.62 -53.62
N LEU A 8 -1.06 -4.65 -53.79
CA LEU A 8 -2.00 -3.93 -52.91
C LEU A 8 -1.94 -4.43 -51.45
N PHE A 9 -1.74 -5.73 -51.25
CA PHE A 9 -1.62 -6.32 -49.91
C PHE A 9 -0.31 -5.92 -49.21
N ILE A 10 0.78 -5.78 -49.96
CA ILE A 10 2.10 -5.35 -49.43
C ILE A 10 2.08 -3.86 -49.04
N CYS A 11 1.40 -2.99 -49.78
CA CYS A 11 1.29 -1.57 -49.43
C CYS A 11 0.44 -1.30 -48.17
N THR A 12 -0.47 -2.21 -47.80
CA THR A 12 -1.34 -2.02 -46.62
C THR A 12 -0.61 -2.38 -45.31
N GLY A 13 0.47 -3.16 -45.38
CA GLY A 13 1.29 -3.56 -44.21
C GLY A 13 2.25 -2.48 -43.68
N ILE A 14 2.46 -1.38 -44.41
CA ILE A 14 3.45 -0.34 -44.05
C ILE A 14 2.83 0.77 -43.16
N ILE A 15 1.53 0.67 -42.83
CA ILE A 15 0.80 1.72 -42.08
C ILE A 15 0.33 1.24 -40.69
N THR A 16 0.84 0.12 -40.19
CA THR A 16 0.55 -0.31 -38.82
C THR A 16 1.40 0.47 -37.83
N PHE A 17 0.96 1.70 -37.50
CA PHE A 17 1.46 2.38 -36.31
C PHE A 17 0.96 1.64 -35.07
N GLY A 18 1.86 1.31 -34.13
CA GLY A 18 1.46 0.82 -32.81
C GLY A 18 0.50 1.81 -32.16
N GLN A 19 -0.60 1.33 -31.58
CA GLN A 19 -1.56 2.20 -30.91
C GLN A 19 -0.85 3.02 -29.82
N PRO A 20 -1.08 4.35 -29.73
CA PRO A 20 -0.52 5.12 -28.62
C PRO A 20 -1.09 4.58 -27.31
N VAL A 21 -0.23 3.93 -26.51
CA VAL A 21 -0.58 3.32 -25.21
C VAL A 21 -1.22 4.33 -24.25
N ASN A 22 -0.91 5.61 -24.44
CA ASN A 22 -1.33 6.72 -23.57
C ASN A 22 -2.69 7.34 -23.95
N LYS A 23 -3.47 6.74 -24.86
CA LYS A 23 -4.76 7.32 -25.28
C LYS A 23 -5.74 7.52 -24.10
N HIS A 24 -5.65 6.67 -23.09
CA HIS A 24 -6.54 6.69 -21.92
C HIS A 24 -5.80 6.93 -20.58
N ILE A 25 -4.47 6.84 -20.58
CA ILE A 25 -3.63 7.02 -19.38
C ILE A 25 -2.92 8.35 -19.52
N THR A 26 -3.28 9.32 -18.67
CA THR A 26 -2.64 10.63 -18.63
C THR A 26 -1.78 10.76 -17.39
N GLU A 27 -0.58 11.34 -17.55
CA GLU A 27 0.34 11.63 -16.44
C GLU A 27 -0.33 12.50 -15.37
N ALA A 28 -1.14 13.48 -15.79
CA ALA A 28 -1.87 14.35 -14.88
C ALA A 28 -2.81 13.57 -13.95
N ASN A 29 -3.56 12.60 -14.48
CA ASN A 29 -4.46 11.78 -13.67
C ASN A 29 -3.69 10.85 -12.72
N VAL A 30 -2.65 10.17 -13.23
CA VAL A 30 -1.81 9.28 -12.40
C VAL A 30 -1.15 10.06 -11.28
N THR A 31 -0.57 11.22 -11.60
CA THR A 31 0.07 12.11 -10.62
C THR A 31 -0.92 12.57 -9.54
N ARG A 32 -2.14 12.97 -9.93
CA ARG A 32 -3.20 13.34 -8.96
C ARG A 32 -3.51 12.18 -8.01
N VAL A 33 -3.79 11.00 -8.55
CA VAL A 33 -4.14 9.81 -7.75
C VAL A 33 -3.02 9.43 -6.78
N ILE A 34 -1.78 9.39 -7.26
CA ILE A 34 -0.61 9.06 -6.42
C ILE A 34 -0.42 10.11 -5.34
N LYS A 35 -0.46 11.41 -5.69
CA LYS A 35 -0.31 12.51 -4.72
C LYS A 35 -1.40 12.47 -3.65
N THR A 36 -2.65 12.23 -4.04
CA THR A 36 -3.75 12.11 -3.08
C THR A 36 -3.53 10.92 -2.15
N LEU A 37 -3.22 9.74 -2.68
CA LEU A 37 -3.01 8.53 -1.86
C LEU A 37 -1.77 8.57 -0.97
N ALA A 38 -0.75 9.36 -1.36
CA ALA A 38 0.48 9.53 -0.61
C ALA A 38 0.49 10.75 0.32
N ALA A 39 -0.55 11.59 0.29
CA ALA A 39 -0.65 12.76 1.15
C ALA A 39 -0.77 12.36 2.64
N ASP A 40 -0.27 13.24 3.51
CA ASP A 40 -0.37 13.07 4.97
C ASP A 40 -1.83 12.88 5.43
N ASP A 41 -2.77 13.53 4.74
CA ASP A 41 -4.21 13.36 4.93
C ASP A 41 -4.70 11.92 4.79
N MET A 42 -3.99 11.04 4.09
CA MET A 42 -4.31 9.60 3.97
C MET A 42 -3.70 8.76 5.11
N MET A 43 -3.04 9.40 6.07
CA MET A 43 -2.58 8.81 7.33
C MET A 43 -1.73 7.55 7.15
N GLY A 44 -0.97 7.46 6.06
CA GLY A 44 -0.11 6.32 5.75
C GLY A 44 -0.83 5.02 5.34
N ARG A 45 -2.17 5.03 5.24
CA ARG A 45 -2.98 3.90 4.71
C ARG A 45 -2.70 2.55 5.38
N SER A 46 -2.47 2.56 6.70
CA SER A 46 -2.19 1.32 7.42
C SER A 46 -3.40 0.37 7.36
N ALA A 47 -3.19 -0.83 6.83
CA ALA A 47 -4.22 -1.88 6.78
C ALA A 47 -4.57 -2.47 8.17
N THR A 48 -3.78 -2.14 9.20
CA THR A 48 -4.03 -2.58 10.59
C THR A 48 -4.86 -1.59 11.40
N ARG A 49 -5.14 -0.40 10.84
CA ARG A 49 -5.92 0.64 11.48
C ARG A 49 -7.11 1.00 10.58
N PRO A 50 -8.32 0.53 10.91
CA PRO A 50 -9.51 0.74 10.08
C PRO A 50 -9.68 2.20 9.66
N GLU A 51 -9.51 3.14 10.61
CA GLU A 51 -9.67 4.56 10.39
C GLU A 51 -8.65 5.16 9.40
N HIS A 52 -7.47 4.54 9.25
CA HIS A 52 -6.45 4.96 8.29
C HIS A 52 -6.78 4.46 6.88
N ILE A 53 -7.07 3.16 6.73
CA ILE A 53 -7.31 2.56 5.41
C ILE A 53 -8.67 2.96 4.82
N ASP A 54 -9.66 3.25 5.67
CA ASP A 54 -11.02 3.58 5.25
C ASP A 54 -11.09 4.82 4.36
N LYS A 55 -10.28 5.85 4.66
CA LYS A 55 -10.24 7.09 3.90
C LYS A 55 -9.71 6.86 2.48
N ALA A 56 -8.64 6.08 2.35
CA ALA A 56 -8.08 5.73 1.05
C ALA A 56 -9.00 4.79 0.24
N ALA A 57 -9.64 3.82 0.91
CA ALA A 57 -10.62 2.94 0.27
C ALA A 57 -11.83 3.73 -0.25
N ALA A 58 -12.31 4.73 0.50
CA ALA A 58 -13.39 5.62 0.06
C ALA A 58 -12.98 6.45 -1.17
N PHE A 59 -11.77 7.00 -1.18
CA PHE A 59 -11.25 7.72 -2.34
C PHE A 59 -11.23 6.83 -3.60
N ILE A 60 -10.65 5.62 -3.52
CA ILE A 60 -10.58 4.68 -4.65
C ILE A 60 -11.98 4.24 -5.10
N ALA A 61 -12.90 3.97 -4.18
CA ALA A 61 -14.28 3.64 -4.52
C ALA A 61 -14.99 4.78 -5.28
N ASN A 62 -14.69 6.03 -4.95
CA ASN A 62 -15.22 7.18 -5.67
C ASN A 62 -14.59 7.33 -7.07
N GLU A 63 -13.30 7.06 -7.23
CA GLU A 63 -12.64 6.99 -8.54
C GLU A 63 -13.32 5.95 -9.44
N PHE A 64 -13.56 4.74 -8.91
CA PHE A 64 -14.28 3.67 -9.62
C PHE A 64 -15.69 4.08 -10.02
N LYS A 65 -16.43 4.73 -9.14
CA LYS A 65 -17.76 5.27 -9.45
C LYS A 65 -17.71 6.30 -10.57
N THR A 66 -16.72 7.21 -10.53
CA THR A 66 -16.57 8.32 -11.48
C THR A 66 -16.30 7.82 -12.89
N ILE A 67 -15.54 6.73 -13.04
CA ILE A 67 -15.27 6.11 -14.34
C ILE A 67 -16.40 5.16 -14.82
N GLY A 68 -17.49 5.04 -14.06
CA GLY A 68 -18.63 4.20 -14.41
C GLY A 68 -18.45 2.70 -14.15
N LEU A 69 -17.50 2.32 -13.30
CA LEU A 69 -17.33 0.92 -12.92
C LEU A 69 -18.54 0.45 -12.08
N ALA A 70 -18.93 -0.81 -12.24
CA ALA A 70 -19.96 -1.43 -11.41
C ALA A 70 -19.32 -2.20 -10.24
N PRO A 71 -19.96 -2.27 -9.07
CA PRO A 71 -19.61 -3.22 -8.03
C PRO A 71 -19.60 -4.66 -8.55
N LEU A 72 -18.87 -5.55 -7.87
CA LEU A 72 -18.94 -6.98 -8.17
C LEU A 72 -20.35 -7.51 -7.92
N GLN A 73 -20.70 -8.59 -8.63
CA GLN A 73 -22.00 -9.24 -8.50
C GLN A 73 -22.27 -9.63 -7.04
N GLY A 74 -23.48 -9.32 -6.56
CA GLY A 74 -23.90 -9.60 -5.18
C GLY A 74 -23.46 -8.54 -4.16
N LEU A 75 -22.58 -7.59 -4.53
CA LEU A 75 -22.18 -6.48 -3.66
C LEU A 75 -22.96 -5.21 -3.99
N LYS A 76 -23.34 -4.46 -2.95
CA LYS A 76 -23.99 -3.14 -3.08
C LYS A 76 -22.99 -2.00 -3.25
N THR A 77 -21.72 -2.24 -2.91
CA THR A 77 -20.65 -1.23 -2.90
C THR A 77 -19.38 -1.83 -3.50
N PHE A 78 -18.35 -1.01 -3.75
CA PHE A 78 -17.04 -1.48 -4.19
C PHE A 78 -16.21 -2.16 -3.08
N ARG A 79 -16.72 -2.26 -1.85
CA ARG A 79 -15.98 -2.80 -0.70
C ARG A 79 -16.19 -4.30 -0.56
N GLN A 80 -15.09 -5.00 -0.31
CA GLN A 80 -15.06 -6.40 0.12
C GLN A 80 -14.45 -6.45 1.52
N GLU A 81 -15.30 -6.53 2.52
CA GLU A 81 -14.88 -6.49 3.93
C GLU A 81 -14.57 -7.90 4.42
N PHE A 82 -13.50 -8.03 5.19
CA PHE A 82 -13.11 -9.25 5.87
C PHE A 82 -12.65 -8.93 7.29
N LYS A 83 -12.81 -9.91 8.19
CA LYS A 83 -12.38 -9.76 9.59
C LYS A 83 -10.94 -10.24 9.74
N LYS A 84 -10.17 -9.52 10.55
CA LYS A 84 -8.83 -9.90 10.97
C LYS A 84 -8.72 -9.63 12.47
N ASP A 85 -8.34 -10.66 13.21
CA ASP A 85 -8.00 -10.50 14.62
C ASP A 85 -6.60 -9.91 14.75
N MET A 86 -6.43 -8.99 15.70
CA MET A 86 -5.18 -8.31 15.97
C MET A 86 -4.96 -8.21 17.47
N ILE A 87 -3.74 -8.53 17.90
CA ILE A 87 -3.28 -8.32 19.27
C ILE A 87 -2.50 -7.01 19.28
N ALA A 88 -2.89 -6.08 20.16
CA ALA A 88 -2.21 -4.81 20.36
C ALA A 88 -1.80 -4.69 21.84
N PRO A 89 -0.54 -4.31 22.15
CA PRO A 89 -0.12 -4.05 23.52
C PRO A 89 -0.95 -2.93 24.16
N GLN A 90 -1.59 -3.21 25.31
CA GLN A 90 -2.25 -2.16 26.11
C GLN A 90 -1.34 -1.61 27.21
N THR A 91 -0.53 -2.49 27.80
CA THR A 91 0.42 -2.15 28.86
C THR A 91 1.80 -2.67 28.48
N LEU A 92 2.81 -1.80 28.54
CA LEU A 92 4.20 -2.16 28.27
C LEU A 92 5.08 -1.66 29.42
N GLU A 93 5.73 -2.60 30.09
CA GLU A 93 6.76 -2.29 31.08
C GLU A 93 8.02 -3.06 30.72
N VAL A 94 9.11 -2.31 30.55
CA VAL A 94 10.42 -2.86 30.25
C VAL A 94 11.40 -2.27 31.25
N VAL A 95 12.14 -3.15 31.92
CA VAL A 95 13.18 -2.77 32.89
C VAL A 95 14.48 -3.44 32.48
N ILE A 96 15.52 -2.63 32.23
CA ILE A 96 16.85 -3.11 31.88
C ILE A 96 17.82 -2.57 32.94
N ASN A 97 18.59 -3.46 33.57
CA ASN A 97 19.55 -3.10 34.63
C ASN A 97 18.93 -2.26 35.77
N GLY A 98 17.68 -2.54 36.12
CA GLY A 98 16.94 -1.80 37.16
C GLY A 98 16.40 -0.44 36.74
N GLN A 99 16.63 -0.01 35.49
CA GLN A 99 16.09 1.23 34.94
C GLN A 99 14.86 0.93 34.08
N LYS A 100 13.76 1.65 34.35
CA LYS A 100 12.55 1.58 33.53
C LYS A 100 12.78 2.29 32.21
N ILE A 101 12.50 1.59 31.12
CA ILE A 101 12.54 2.15 29.77
C ILE A 101 11.19 2.83 29.48
N PRO A 102 11.17 4.09 29.03
CA PRO A 102 9.94 4.75 28.62
C PRO A 102 9.24 3.98 27.50
N SER A 103 7.90 3.93 27.53
CA SER A 103 7.10 3.15 26.59
C SER A 103 7.28 3.58 25.13
N GLU A 104 7.55 4.86 24.89
CA GLU A 104 7.83 5.42 23.56
C GLU A 104 9.14 4.93 22.95
N ASN A 105 10.06 4.41 23.78
CA ASN A 105 11.34 3.87 23.37
C ASN A 105 11.33 2.33 23.31
N ALA A 106 10.16 1.71 23.46
CA ALA A 106 9.99 0.27 23.47
C ALA A 106 8.86 -0.17 22.54
N LEU A 107 9.05 -1.30 21.86
CA LEU A 107 8.03 -1.92 21.01
C LEU A 107 7.85 -3.37 21.45
N LEU A 108 6.60 -3.79 21.63
CA LEU A 108 6.23 -5.17 21.91
C LEU A 108 5.47 -5.74 20.72
N VAL A 109 5.98 -6.84 20.18
CA VAL A 109 5.31 -7.64 19.14
C VAL A 109 5.15 -9.04 19.68
N THR A 110 3.91 -9.53 19.75
CA THR A 110 3.61 -10.84 20.31
C THR A 110 2.31 -11.40 19.75
N GLU A 111 2.22 -12.72 19.77
CA GLU A 111 1.02 -13.51 19.49
C GLU A 111 0.28 -13.96 20.77
N ASN A 112 0.86 -13.69 21.95
CA ASN A 112 0.28 -14.03 23.24
C ASN A 112 -0.45 -12.83 23.85
N THR A 113 -1.58 -13.07 24.53
CA THR A 113 -2.34 -12.02 25.24
C THR A 113 -1.62 -11.50 26.48
N SER A 114 -0.63 -12.23 26.99
CA SER A 114 0.25 -11.80 28.09
C SER A 114 1.66 -12.33 27.88
N VAL A 115 2.67 -11.48 28.13
CA VAL A 115 4.08 -11.85 28.08
C VAL A 115 4.73 -11.44 29.39
N ASN A 116 5.31 -12.39 30.11
CA ASN A 116 6.07 -12.16 31.34
C ASN A 116 7.44 -12.80 31.20
N LEU A 117 8.46 -11.99 30.90
CA LEU A 117 9.83 -12.45 30.67
C LEU A 117 10.76 -11.76 31.68
N THR A 118 11.38 -12.56 32.54
CA THR A 118 12.34 -12.07 33.56
C THR A 118 13.69 -12.75 33.50
N LYS A 119 13.78 -13.94 32.90
CA LYS A 119 15.00 -14.76 32.79
C LYS A 119 15.08 -15.40 31.40
N ASN A 120 16.29 -15.78 30.98
CA ASN A 120 16.56 -16.45 29.70
C ASN A 120 16.08 -15.68 28.46
N VAL A 121 16.16 -14.36 28.48
CA VAL A 121 15.83 -13.53 27.31
C VAL A 121 17.03 -13.54 26.35
N GLY A 122 16.83 -14.03 25.13
CA GLY A 122 17.82 -13.88 24.06
C GLY A 122 17.92 -12.41 23.66
N VAL A 123 19.05 -11.78 23.93
CA VAL A 123 19.28 -10.37 23.60
C VAL A 123 20.12 -10.27 22.34
N ILE A 124 19.58 -9.59 21.33
CA ILE A 124 20.32 -9.18 20.14
C ILE A 124 20.48 -7.67 20.22
N VAL A 125 21.73 -7.21 20.32
CA VAL A 125 22.05 -5.78 20.29
C VAL A 125 22.43 -5.43 18.85
N ILE A 126 21.61 -4.61 18.22
CA ILE A 126 21.91 -4.06 16.90
C ILE A 126 22.67 -2.75 17.14
N PRO A 127 23.96 -2.66 16.76
CA PRO A 127 24.72 -1.42 16.94
C PRO A 127 24.14 -0.31 16.06
N TYR A 128 24.21 0.92 16.53
CA TYR A 128 23.85 2.09 15.73
C TYR A 128 24.79 2.18 14.52
N ASP A 129 24.21 2.23 13.32
CA ASP A 129 24.97 2.40 12.09
C ASP A 129 25.47 3.85 11.98
N THR A 130 26.75 4.06 12.29
CA THR A 130 27.42 5.36 12.18
C THR A 130 27.90 5.68 10.76
N ALA A 131 27.87 4.72 9.84
CA ALA A 131 28.32 4.91 8.45
C ALA A 131 27.31 5.73 7.64
N ILE A 132 26.03 5.67 7.99
CA ILE A 132 24.98 6.46 7.35
C ILE A 132 24.87 7.82 8.05
N LYS A 133 25.48 8.84 7.46
CA LYS A 133 25.18 10.24 7.81
C LYS A 133 23.73 10.51 7.42
N ASN A 134 22.88 10.72 8.41
CA ASN A 134 21.50 11.15 8.18
C ASN A 134 21.54 12.60 7.64
N THR A 135 21.65 12.74 6.32
CA THR A 135 21.60 14.03 5.62
C THR A 135 20.15 14.42 5.36
N ARG A 136 19.33 14.43 6.40
CA ARG A 136 18.03 15.09 6.36
C ARG A 136 18.19 16.58 6.61
#